data_AF-A0A1Q5PPY1-F1
#
_entry.id   AF-A0A1Q5PPY1-F1
#
_cell.length_a   1.000
_cell.length_b   1.000
_cell.length_c   1.000
_cell.angle_alpha   90.00
_cell.angle_beta   90.00
_cell.angle_gamma   90.00
#
_symmetry.space_group_name_H-M   'P 1'
#
loop_
_entity.id
_entity.type
_entity.pdbx_description
1 polymer ?
#
loop_
_entity_poly.entity_id
_entity_poly.type
_entity_poly.pdbx_seq_one_letter_code
_entity_poly.pdbx_strand_id
1 'polypeptide(L)'
;MNAYAPEVEARLRAEAAEIMSRYPAGHERSALLPMLHLVQSEDGFITAAGITLCADMLGLTRPEVSAVATFYTQYKRHPNGDYTVGVCTNALCAVMGGDEIYETLHEHLGIGHEETTEDGKITIERLECNAACDYAPVIMVNWEFFDNQTPEKAVKLVDDLRAGRPVAPTRGPDQVPTFKEVSHTLAGFDDGLANQGPAAGEASLLGLRLARENQWTAPEVTPDALTDQQKGE
;
A
#
# COMPACT_ATOMS: atom_id res chain seq x y z
N MET A 1 15.97 14.18 -12.99
CA MET A 1 17.32 14.28 -12.41
C MET A 1 18.06 12.99 -12.70
N ASN A 2 19.30 13.06 -13.21
CA ASN A 2 20.07 11.87 -13.63
C ASN A 2 21.06 11.37 -12.56
N ALA A 3 21.19 12.08 -11.44
CA ALA A 3 22.05 11.72 -10.31
C ALA A 3 21.53 12.38 -9.03
N TYR A 4 21.79 11.74 -7.89
CA TYR A 4 21.51 12.30 -6.56
C TYR A 4 22.61 13.27 -6.14
N ALA A 5 22.30 14.16 -5.17
CA ALA A 5 23.33 14.91 -4.48
C ALA A 5 24.23 13.93 -3.67
N PRO A 6 25.55 14.19 -3.52
CA PRO A 6 26.46 13.24 -2.90
C PRO A 6 26.05 12.74 -1.51
N GLU A 7 25.50 13.63 -0.68
CA GLU A 7 25.01 13.33 0.67
C GLU A 7 23.75 12.45 0.66
N VAL A 8 22.85 12.68 -0.30
CA VAL A 8 21.64 11.87 -0.49
C VAL A 8 22.03 10.49 -0.99
N GLU A 9 22.91 10.42 -2.00
CA GLU A 9 23.40 9.16 -2.53
C GLU A 9 24.10 8.31 -1.47
N ALA A 10 24.95 8.94 -0.64
CA ALA A 10 25.66 8.26 0.43
C ALA A 10 24.70 7.64 1.46
N ARG A 11 23.65 8.37 1.86
CA ARG A 11 22.61 7.86 2.76
C ARG A 11 21.84 6.69 2.13
N LEU A 12 21.34 6.87 0.91
CA LEU A 12 20.57 5.83 0.20
C LEU A 12 21.39 4.55 -0.01
N ARG A 13 22.68 4.68 -0.34
CA ARG A 13 23.57 3.51 -0.47
C ARG A 13 23.81 2.82 0.86
N ALA A 14 23.89 3.54 1.98
CA ALA A 14 24.02 2.94 3.30
C ALA A 14 22.76 2.16 3.69
N GLU A 15 21.58 2.76 3.51
CA GLU A 15 20.29 2.11 3.78
C GLU A 15 20.05 0.91 2.85
N ALA A 16 20.35 1.04 1.55
CA ALA A 16 20.27 -0.06 0.61
C ALA A 16 21.22 -1.23 0.97
N ALA A 17 22.42 -0.95 1.49
CA ALA A 17 23.33 -1.99 1.95
C ALA A 17 22.76 -2.73 3.17
N GLU A 18 22.06 -2.03 4.07
CA GLU A 18 21.33 -2.67 5.16
C GLU A 18 20.22 -3.58 4.62
N ILE A 19 19.42 -3.12 3.65
CA ILE A 19 18.38 -3.93 3.01
C ILE A 19 18.99 -5.18 2.38
N MET A 20 20.08 -5.05 1.63
CA MET A 20 20.79 -6.18 1.01
C MET A 20 21.26 -7.20 2.05
N SER A 21 21.71 -6.74 3.23
CA SER A 21 22.21 -7.63 4.29
C SER A 21 21.16 -8.55 4.89
N ARG A 22 19.86 -8.26 4.66
CA ARG A 22 18.73 -9.11 5.09
C ARG A 22 18.59 -10.37 4.24
N TYR A 23 19.29 -10.45 3.12
CA TYR A 23 19.24 -11.59 2.20
C TYR A 23 20.55 -12.40 2.25
N PRO A 24 20.48 -13.73 2.03
CA PRO A 24 21.68 -14.56 1.97
C PRO A 24 22.64 -14.10 0.85
N ALA A 25 23.93 -14.32 1.07
CA ALA A 25 24.95 -14.05 0.05
C ALA A 25 24.65 -14.80 -1.27
N GLY A 26 24.75 -14.10 -2.40
CA GLY A 26 24.38 -14.60 -3.72
C GLY A 26 22.89 -14.50 -4.06
N HIS A 27 22.05 -14.00 -3.14
CA HIS A 27 20.61 -13.79 -3.32
C HIS A 27 20.19 -12.32 -3.16
N GLU A 28 21.15 -11.39 -3.25
CA GLU A 28 20.97 -9.94 -3.05
C GLU A 28 19.97 -9.34 -4.03
N ARG A 29 19.78 -9.94 -5.22
CA ARG A 29 18.75 -9.53 -6.19
C ARG A 29 17.35 -9.40 -5.56
N SER A 30 17.05 -10.17 -4.52
CA SER A 30 15.77 -10.13 -3.80
C SER A 30 15.53 -8.81 -3.06
N ALA A 31 16.59 -8.04 -2.77
CA ALA A 31 16.52 -6.72 -2.16
C ALA A 31 15.94 -5.65 -3.10
N LEU A 32 15.77 -5.94 -4.39
CA LEU A 32 15.29 -4.96 -5.36
C LEU A 32 13.92 -4.36 -4.99
N LEU A 33 12.99 -5.17 -4.48
CA LEU A 33 11.65 -4.70 -4.13
C LEU A 33 11.68 -3.66 -2.99
N PRO A 34 12.26 -3.94 -1.80
CA PRO A 34 12.38 -2.92 -0.76
C PRO A 34 13.29 -1.75 -1.17
N MET A 35 14.31 -1.96 -2.00
CA MET A 35 15.13 -0.85 -2.52
C MET A 35 14.35 0.11 -3.42
N LEU A 36 13.37 -0.38 -4.19
CA LEU A 36 12.49 0.49 -4.97
C LEU A 36 11.58 1.32 -4.04
N HIS A 37 11.12 0.76 -2.92
CA HIS A 37 10.43 1.55 -1.90
C HIS A 37 11.35 2.60 -1.25
N LEU A 38 12.62 2.28 -1.01
CA LEU A 38 13.62 3.23 -0.52
C LEU A 38 13.83 4.40 -1.51
N VAL A 39 13.79 4.14 -2.81
CA VAL A 39 13.80 5.22 -3.81
C VAL A 39 12.56 6.11 -3.68
N GLN A 40 11.38 5.52 -3.52
CA GLN A 40 10.15 6.30 -3.32
C GLN A 40 10.13 7.10 -2.03
N SER A 41 10.78 6.62 -0.96
CA SER A 41 10.85 7.37 0.29
C SER A 41 11.66 8.66 0.14
N GLU A 42 12.62 8.70 -0.78
CA GLU A 42 13.35 9.93 -1.11
C GLU A 42 12.60 10.77 -2.15
N ASP A 43 12.22 10.17 -3.27
CA ASP A 43 11.80 10.90 -4.47
C ASP A 43 10.27 11.05 -4.58
N GLY A 44 9.50 10.22 -3.87
CA GLY A 44 8.05 10.11 -4.02
C GLY A 44 7.60 9.26 -5.21
N PHE A 45 8.54 8.80 -6.05
CA PHE A 45 8.32 7.93 -7.21
C PHE A 45 9.66 7.36 -7.70
N ILE A 46 9.63 6.39 -8.62
CA ILE A 46 10.83 5.77 -9.17
C ILE A 46 11.47 6.68 -10.22
N THR A 47 12.61 7.28 -9.88
CA THR A 47 13.40 8.13 -10.77
C THR A 47 14.47 7.36 -11.55
N ALA A 48 15.00 7.95 -12.63
CA ALA A 48 16.14 7.39 -13.35
C ALA A 48 17.42 7.29 -12.47
N ALA A 49 17.59 8.21 -11.52
CA ALA A 49 18.66 8.16 -10.53
C ALA A 49 18.49 6.94 -9.60
N GLY A 50 17.28 6.71 -9.09
CA GLY A 50 16.95 5.53 -8.28
C GLY A 50 17.14 4.21 -9.01
N ILE A 51 16.71 4.13 -10.28
CA ILE A 51 16.95 2.95 -11.13
C ILE A 51 18.46 2.69 -11.26
N THR A 52 19.25 3.74 -11.47
CA THR A 52 20.71 3.63 -11.60
C THR A 52 21.35 3.17 -10.29
N LEU A 53 20.94 3.74 -9.15
CA LEU A 53 21.42 3.33 -7.83
C LEU A 53 21.15 1.85 -7.56
N CYS A 54 19.92 1.38 -7.79
CA CYS A 54 19.55 -0.02 -7.60
C CYS A 54 20.33 -0.96 -8.53
N ALA A 55 20.48 -0.58 -9.80
CA ALA A 55 21.24 -1.34 -10.78
C ALA A 55 22.71 -1.49 -10.36
N ASP A 56 23.35 -0.39 -9.97
CA ASP A 56 24.76 -0.37 -9.56
C ASP A 56 25.01 -1.19 -8.29
N MET A 57 24.11 -1.12 -7.30
CA MET A 57 24.28 -1.83 -6.02
C MET A 57 24.04 -3.33 -6.12
N LEU A 58 23.10 -3.75 -6.97
CA LEU A 58 22.72 -5.16 -7.11
C LEU A 58 23.46 -5.88 -8.26
N GLY A 59 24.29 -5.16 -9.02
CA GLY A 59 24.93 -5.70 -10.21
C GLY A 59 23.93 -6.08 -11.31
N LEU A 60 22.81 -5.34 -11.40
CA LEU A 60 21.75 -5.55 -12.38
C LEU A 60 21.87 -4.54 -13.53
N THR A 61 21.23 -4.84 -14.65
CA THR A 61 21.06 -3.85 -15.72
C THR A 61 19.90 -2.90 -15.40
N ARG A 62 19.98 -1.64 -15.84
CA ARG A 62 18.88 -0.66 -15.69
C ARG A 62 17.54 -1.16 -16.29
N PRO A 63 17.51 -1.84 -17.45
CA PRO A 63 16.28 -2.43 -17.97
C PRO A 63 15.67 -3.51 -17.06
N GLU A 64 16.47 -4.33 -16.38
CA GLU A 64 15.93 -5.32 -15.43
C GLU A 64 15.25 -4.64 -14.25
N VAL A 65 15.87 -3.59 -13.69
CA VAL A 65 15.28 -2.79 -12.61
C VAL A 65 14.00 -2.11 -13.10
N SER A 66 14.05 -1.50 -14.28
CA SER A 66 12.88 -0.85 -14.89
C SER A 66 11.74 -1.83 -15.13
N ALA A 67 12.02 -3.06 -15.56
CA ALA A 67 11.00 -4.08 -15.79
C ALA A 67 10.24 -4.41 -14.50
N VAL A 68 10.95 -4.56 -13.38
CA VAL A 68 10.33 -4.79 -12.06
C VAL A 68 9.53 -3.57 -11.60
N ALA A 69 10.08 -2.37 -11.74
CA ALA A 69 9.40 -1.12 -11.40
C ALA A 69 8.12 -0.88 -12.23
N THR A 70 8.04 -1.43 -13.44
CA THR A 70 6.82 -1.37 -14.27
C THR A 70 5.83 -2.51 -14.03
N PHE A 71 6.29 -3.61 -13.43
CA PHE A 71 5.46 -4.80 -13.23
C PHE A 71 4.54 -4.65 -12.01
N TYR A 72 5.05 -4.09 -10.91
CA TYR A 72 4.28 -3.88 -9.69
C TYR A 72 3.69 -2.47 -9.66
N THR A 73 2.37 -2.37 -9.51
CA THR A 73 1.61 -1.10 -9.45
C THR A 73 1.92 -0.25 -8.21
N GLN A 74 2.55 -0.85 -7.19
CA GLN A 74 2.98 -0.16 -5.97
C GLN A 74 4.13 0.83 -6.22
N TYR A 75 4.85 0.66 -7.34
CA TYR A 75 5.94 1.56 -7.73
C TYR A 75 5.42 2.66 -8.66
N LYS A 76 5.30 3.87 -8.13
CA LYS A 76 4.88 5.06 -8.87
C LYS A 76 5.98 5.46 -9.84
N ARG A 77 5.64 5.61 -11.12
CA ARG A 77 6.60 5.95 -12.19
C ARG A 77 6.55 7.43 -12.60
N HIS A 78 5.62 8.16 -12.01
CA HIS A 78 5.38 9.58 -12.22
C HIS A 78 5.30 10.27 -10.86
N PRO A 79 5.49 11.60 -10.79
CA PRO A 79 5.32 12.35 -9.55
C PRO A 79 3.98 11.99 -8.88
N ASN A 80 4.07 11.64 -7.60
CA ASN A 80 2.94 11.27 -6.76
C ASN A 80 2.78 12.32 -5.66
N GLY A 81 1.55 12.52 -5.19
CA GLY A 81 1.26 13.46 -4.12
C GLY A 81 1.79 12.99 -2.76
N ASP A 82 1.67 13.87 -1.76
CA ASP A 82 1.91 13.52 -0.36
C ASP A 82 1.04 12.33 0.10
N TYR A 83 -0.17 12.21 -0.48
CA TYR A 83 -1.15 11.16 -0.19
C TYR A 83 -1.71 10.53 -1.46
N THR A 84 -1.45 9.24 -1.65
CA THR A 84 -2.15 8.43 -2.65
C THR A 84 -3.43 7.89 -2.05
N VAL A 85 -4.57 8.36 -2.55
CA VAL A 85 -5.93 8.02 -2.11
C VAL A 85 -6.54 7.05 -3.11
N GLY A 86 -6.50 5.76 -2.77
CA GLY A 86 -7.01 4.71 -3.62
C GLY A 86 -8.38 4.20 -3.17
N VAL A 87 -9.35 4.18 -4.08
CA VAL A 87 -10.71 3.70 -3.83
C VAL A 87 -10.86 2.29 -4.39
N CYS A 88 -11.25 1.31 -3.56
CA CYS A 88 -11.52 -0.04 -4.06
C CYS A 88 -12.80 -0.04 -4.92
N THR A 89 -12.67 -0.41 -6.19
CA THR A 89 -13.79 -0.52 -7.14
C THR A 89 -14.05 -1.97 -7.58
N ASN A 90 -13.52 -2.95 -6.84
CA ASN A 90 -13.78 -4.36 -7.11
C ASN A 90 -15.18 -4.77 -6.57
N ALA A 91 -15.68 -5.94 -6.99
CA ALA A 91 -17.08 -6.34 -6.98
C ALA A 91 -17.88 -5.95 -5.73
N LEU A 92 -17.40 -6.29 -4.53
CA LEU A 92 -18.14 -5.97 -3.31
C LEU A 92 -18.14 -4.47 -3.00
N CYS A 93 -16.99 -3.79 -3.12
CA CYS A 93 -16.95 -2.35 -2.89
C CYS A 93 -17.76 -1.59 -3.94
N ALA A 94 -17.70 -2.00 -5.22
CA ALA A 94 -18.52 -1.44 -6.29
C ALA A 94 -20.03 -1.52 -5.94
N VAL A 95 -20.52 -2.69 -5.54
CA VAL A 95 -21.93 -2.87 -5.10
C VAL A 95 -22.29 -2.00 -3.92
N MET A 96 -21.34 -1.77 -3.00
CA MET A 96 -21.56 -0.99 -1.79
C MET A 96 -21.37 0.54 -1.99
N GLY A 97 -20.99 1.00 -3.18
CA GLY A 97 -20.83 2.44 -3.50
C GLY A 97 -19.39 2.91 -3.76
N GLY A 98 -18.43 2.00 -3.96
CA GLY A 98 -17.03 2.32 -4.26
C GLY A 98 -16.85 3.11 -5.55
N ASP A 99 -17.61 2.78 -6.61
CA ASP A 99 -17.58 3.54 -7.85
C ASP A 99 -18.09 4.98 -7.65
N GLU A 100 -19.18 5.14 -6.90
CA GLU A 100 -19.75 6.46 -6.56
C GLU A 100 -18.76 7.33 -5.76
N ILE A 101 -18.04 6.71 -4.82
CA ILE A 101 -16.98 7.38 -4.07
C ILE A 101 -15.88 7.87 -5.01
N TYR A 102 -15.41 7.02 -5.93
CA TYR A 102 -14.35 7.40 -6.87
C TYR A 102 -14.81 8.53 -7.79
N GLU A 103 -16.00 8.45 -8.39
CA GLU A 103 -16.52 9.51 -9.27
C GLU A 103 -16.67 10.83 -8.51
N THR A 104 -17.15 10.78 -7.26
CA THR A 104 -17.28 11.99 -6.43
C THR A 104 -15.91 12.64 -6.19
N LEU A 105 -14.87 11.86 -5.90
CA LEU A 105 -13.51 12.38 -5.72
C LEU A 105 -12.93 12.92 -7.04
N HIS A 106 -13.17 12.23 -8.16
CA HIS A 106 -12.76 12.67 -9.49
C HIS A 106 -13.35 14.05 -9.82
N GLU A 107 -14.65 14.25 -9.61
CA GLU A 107 -15.33 15.53 -9.85
C GLU A 107 -14.87 16.62 -8.87
N HIS A 108 -14.72 16.30 -7.59
CA HIS A 108 -14.33 17.26 -6.55
C HIS A 108 -12.89 17.77 -6.72
N LEU A 109 -11.96 16.88 -7.08
CA LEU A 109 -10.55 17.21 -7.23
C LEU A 109 -10.18 17.66 -8.65
N GLY A 110 -11.00 17.31 -9.65
CA GLY A 110 -10.76 17.64 -11.05
C GLY A 110 -9.59 16.87 -11.69
N ILE A 111 -9.26 15.69 -11.15
CA ILE A 111 -8.14 14.85 -11.59
C ILE A 111 -8.61 13.41 -11.81
N GLY A 112 -7.99 12.69 -12.74
CA GLY A 112 -8.28 11.29 -13.08
C GLY A 112 -7.46 10.25 -12.31
N HIS A 113 -7.50 9.02 -12.82
CA HIS A 113 -6.76 7.88 -12.25
C HIS A 113 -5.24 8.08 -12.40
N GLU A 114 -4.49 7.92 -11.30
CA GLU A 114 -3.04 8.14 -11.23
C GLU A 114 -2.62 9.58 -11.55
N GLU A 115 -3.56 10.53 -11.51
CA GLU A 115 -3.27 11.95 -11.62
C GLU A 115 -3.16 12.58 -10.24
N THR A 116 -2.43 13.71 -10.16
CA THR A 116 -2.14 14.40 -8.91
C THR A 116 -2.66 15.84 -8.98
N THR A 117 -3.22 16.34 -7.87
CA THR A 117 -3.66 17.73 -7.75
C THR A 117 -2.52 18.72 -8.00
N GLU A 118 -2.83 19.93 -8.48
CA GLU A 118 -1.83 20.97 -8.77
C GLU A 118 -1.00 21.39 -7.55
N ASP A 119 -1.57 21.26 -6.35
CA ASP A 119 -0.87 21.53 -5.07
C ASP A 119 0.09 20.41 -4.65
N GLY A 120 0.16 19.31 -5.42
CA GLY A 120 1.04 18.17 -5.18
C GLY A 120 0.64 17.30 -3.98
N LYS A 121 -0.58 17.44 -3.46
CA LYS A 121 -0.97 16.78 -2.21
C LYS A 121 -1.67 15.44 -2.41
N ILE A 122 -2.62 15.36 -3.35
CA ILE A 122 -3.47 14.18 -3.51
C ILE A 122 -3.25 13.57 -4.89
N THR A 123 -2.98 12.27 -4.92
CA THR A 123 -3.12 11.43 -6.11
C THR A 123 -4.30 10.51 -5.89
N ILE A 124 -5.20 10.32 -6.87
CA ILE A 124 -6.32 9.37 -6.74
C ILE A 124 -6.15 8.14 -7.61
N GLU A 125 -6.58 6.99 -7.10
CA GLU A 125 -6.47 5.72 -7.81
C GLU A 125 -7.75 4.89 -7.72
N ARG A 126 -8.12 4.23 -8.82
CA ARG A 126 -9.01 3.08 -8.75
C ARG A 126 -8.16 1.90 -8.32
N LEU A 127 -8.43 1.37 -7.15
CA LEU A 127 -7.74 0.20 -6.63
C LEU A 127 -8.54 -1.06 -6.89
N GLU A 128 -7.78 -2.13 -7.10
CA GLU A 128 -8.28 -3.48 -7.02
C GLU A 128 -8.50 -3.90 -5.55
N CYS A 129 -8.86 -5.18 -5.35
CA CYS A 129 -9.19 -5.70 -4.02
C CYS A 129 -8.01 -5.59 -3.03
N ASN A 130 -8.23 -4.87 -1.92
CA ASN A 130 -7.31 -4.77 -0.77
C ASN A 130 -7.65 -5.74 0.38
N ALA A 131 -8.45 -6.79 0.11
CA ALA A 131 -8.83 -7.84 1.07
C ALA A 131 -9.48 -7.34 2.38
N ALA A 132 -10.20 -6.22 2.33
CA ALA A 132 -10.93 -5.60 3.45
C ALA A 132 -12.45 -5.60 3.22
N CYS A 133 -12.95 -6.65 2.56
CA CYS A 133 -14.32 -6.75 2.08
C CYS A 133 -15.38 -6.72 3.21
N ASP A 134 -15.01 -7.15 4.41
CA ASP A 134 -15.83 -7.07 5.62
C ASP A 134 -16.12 -5.64 6.09
N TYR A 135 -15.44 -4.63 5.52
CA TYR A 135 -15.60 -3.21 5.82
C TYR A 135 -15.95 -2.34 4.60
N ALA A 136 -16.38 -2.96 3.50
CA ALA A 136 -16.72 -2.26 2.26
C ALA A 136 -17.80 -1.16 2.46
N PRO A 137 -17.70 0.00 1.75
CA PRO A 137 -16.63 0.42 0.84
C PRO A 137 -15.36 0.88 1.55
N VAL A 138 -14.21 0.59 0.95
CA VAL A 138 -12.89 0.86 1.53
C VAL A 138 -12.10 1.84 0.64
N ILE A 139 -11.53 2.86 1.28
CA ILE A 139 -10.48 3.72 0.74
C ILE A 139 -9.17 3.37 1.43
N MET A 140 -8.06 3.41 0.70
CA MET A 140 -6.72 3.28 1.25
C MET A 140 -5.96 4.57 1.00
N VAL A 141 -5.37 5.15 2.04
CA VAL A 141 -4.49 6.31 1.93
C VAL A 141 -3.10 5.91 2.41
N ASN A 142 -2.11 5.92 1.52
CA ASN A 142 -0.73 5.55 1.87
C ASN A 142 -0.62 4.26 2.71
N TRP A 143 -1.41 3.25 2.34
CA TRP A 143 -1.47 1.88 2.87
C TRP A 143 -2.21 1.75 4.19
N GLU A 144 -2.81 2.84 4.63
CA GLU A 144 -3.72 2.85 5.77
C GLU A 144 -5.18 2.76 5.34
N PHE A 145 -5.96 1.99 6.11
CA PHE A 145 -7.34 1.65 5.76
C PHE A 145 -8.35 2.66 6.32
N PHE A 146 -9.23 3.13 5.43
CA PHE A 146 -10.40 3.92 5.74
C PHE A 146 -11.63 3.11 5.36
N ASP A 147 -12.30 2.61 6.39
CA ASP A 147 -13.37 1.61 6.29
C ASP A 147 -14.75 2.29 6.28
N ASN A 148 -15.78 1.60 5.78
CA ASN A 148 -17.17 2.09 5.76
C ASN A 148 -17.31 3.53 5.20
N GLN A 149 -16.61 3.79 4.11
CA GLN A 149 -16.56 5.12 3.50
C GLN A 149 -17.83 5.42 2.72
N THR A 150 -18.14 6.71 2.63
CA THR A 150 -19.21 7.28 1.81
C THR A 150 -18.63 8.43 0.99
N PRO A 151 -19.31 8.87 -0.08
CA PRO A 151 -18.85 10.01 -0.88
C PRO A 151 -18.53 11.25 -0.03
N GLU A 152 -19.35 11.59 0.95
CA GLU A 152 -19.16 12.77 1.81
C GLU A 152 -17.95 12.62 2.73
N LYS A 153 -17.75 11.42 3.31
CA LYS A 153 -16.58 11.14 4.15
C LYS A 153 -15.29 11.18 3.32
N ALA A 154 -15.33 10.67 2.08
CA ALA A 154 -14.20 10.67 1.17
C ALA A 154 -13.78 12.10 0.79
N VAL A 155 -14.74 12.96 0.45
CA VAL A 155 -14.48 14.39 0.19
C VAL A 155 -13.87 15.07 1.40
N LYS A 156 -14.46 14.85 2.59
CA LYS A 156 -13.93 15.40 3.83
C LYS A 156 -12.50 14.93 4.10
N LEU A 157 -12.22 13.64 3.88
CA LEU A 157 -10.92 13.02 4.05
C LEU A 157 -9.86 13.73 3.18
N VAL A 158 -10.10 13.88 1.87
CA VAL A 158 -9.13 14.54 0.99
C VAL A 158 -8.96 16.03 1.31
N ASP A 159 -10.03 16.72 1.72
CA ASP A 159 -9.95 18.13 2.11
C ASP A 159 -9.18 18.34 3.43
N ASP A 160 -9.33 17.43 4.40
CA ASP A 160 -8.56 17.43 5.64
C ASP A 160 -7.06 17.23 5.35
N LEU A 161 -6.72 16.24 4.53
CA LEU A 161 -5.33 15.98 4.11
C LEU A 161 -4.73 17.17 3.37
N ARG A 162 -5.46 17.76 2.42
CA ARG A 162 -5.01 18.95 1.67
C ARG A 162 -4.76 20.15 2.57
N ALA A 163 -5.60 20.32 3.59
CA ALA A 163 -5.46 21.38 4.59
C ALA A 163 -4.41 21.09 5.67
N GLY A 164 -3.75 19.91 5.64
CA GLY A 164 -2.76 19.50 6.65
C GLY A 164 -3.39 19.23 8.02
N ARG A 165 -4.69 18.93 8.08
CA ARG A 165 -5.34 18.51 9.32
C ARG A 165 -4.95 17.05 9.62
N PRO A 166 -4.63 16.70 10.88
CA PRO A 166 -4.37 15.31 11.24
C PRO A 166 -5.58 14.43 10.93
N VAL A 167 -5.32 13.31 10.25
CA VAL A 167 -6.32 12.30 9.90
C VAL A 167 -5.81 10.96 10.40
N ALA A 168 -6.64 10.25 11.16
CA ALA A 168 -6.37 8.89 11.60
C ALA A 168 -7.11 7.89 10.67
N PRO A 169 -6.46 6.79 10.24
CA PRO A 169 -7.15 5.68 9.62
C PRO A 169 -8.12 4.99 10.58
N THR A 170 -9.00 4.14 10.05
CA THR A 170 -9.96 3.38 10.88
C THR A 170 -9.27 2.34 11.76
N ARG A 171 -8.12 1.85 11.28
CA ARG A 171 -7.25 0.87 11.93
C ARG A 171 -5.81 1.16 11.53
N GLY A 172 -4.88 1.01 12.48
CA GLY A 172 -3.47 1.37 12.31
C GLY A 172 -3.05 2.58 13.15
N PRO A 173 -2.07 3.37 12.69
CA PRO A 173 -1.47 4.47 13.44
C PRO A 173 -2.46 5.59 13.78
N ASP A 174 -2.11 6.41 14.77
CA ASP A 174 -2.94 7.56 15.18
C ASP A 174 -3.02 8.67 14.10
N GLN A 175 -2.14 8.62 13.11
CA GLN A 175 -2.11 9.52 11.96
C GLN A 175 -1.63 8.78 10.71
N VAL A 176 -2.24 9.08 9.57
CA VAL A 176 -1.78 8.56 8.27
C VAL A 176 -0.43 9.19 7.88
N PRO A 177 0.61 8.39 7.58
CA PRO A 177 1.89 8.88 7.12
C PRO A 177 1.79 9.46 5.69
N THR A 178 2.76 10.29 5.31
CA THR A 178 2.94 10.69 3.90
C THR A 178 3.45 9.52 3.06
N PHE A 179 3.36 9.64 1.73
CA PHE A 179 3.75 8.58 0.80
C PHE A 179 5.25 8.25 0.93
N LYS A 180 6.07 9.28 1.21
CA LYS A 180 7.50 9.11 1.44
C LYS A 180 7.80 8.39 2.75
N GLU A 181 7.11 8.76 3.83
CA GLU A 181 7.27 8.12 5.15
C GLU A 181 6.87 6.64 5.07
N VAL A 182 5.67 6.31 4.55
CA VAL A 182 5.27 4.91 4.44
C VAL A 182 6.16 4.11 3.49
N SER A 183 6.69 4.74 2.43
CA SER A 183 7.64 4.07 1.54
C SER A 183 8.94 3.70 2.26
N HIS A 184 9.36 4.46 3.28
CA HIS A 184 10.51 4.10 4.11
C HIS A 184 10.18 2.88 4.99
N THR A 185 8.99 2.87 5.58
CA THR A 185 8.48 1.71 6.31
C THR A 185 8.40 0.46 5.44
N LEU A 186 7.94 0.58 4.19
CA LEU A 186 7.86 -0.51 3.21
C LEU A 186 9.24 -0.96 2.68
N ALA A 187 10.26 -0.10 2.75
CA ALA A 187 11.65 -0.50 2.55
C ALA A 187 12.20 -1.33 3.74
N GLY A 188 11.40 -1.46 4.80
CA GLY A 188 11.66 -2.26 5.98
C GLY A 188 12.41 -1.52 7.09
N PHE A 189 12.24 -0.20 7.18
CA PHE A 189 12.73 0.59 8.32
C PHE A 189 11.57 0.89 9.26
N ASP A 190 11.68 0.44 10.51
CA ASP A 190 10.59 0.58 11.49
C ASP A 190 10.33 2.07 11.83
N ASP A 191 9.07 2.49 11.75
CA ASP A 191 8.60 3.83 12.11
C ASP A 191 8.12 3.92 13.57
N GLY A 192 8.07 2.80 14.28
CA GLY A 192 7.62 2.68 15.67
C GLY A 192 6.10 2.68 15.82
N LEU A 193 5.35 2.61 14.71
CA LEU A 193 3.89 2.76 14.71
C LEU A 193 3.13 1.43 14.64
N ALA A 194 3.81 0.32 14.36
CA ALA A 194 3.19 -1.00 14.12
C ALA A 194 2.24 -1.53 15.22
N ASN A 195 2.36 -1.02 16.46
CA ASN A 195 1.52 -1.43 17.60
C ASN A 195 0.44 -0.41 17.97
N GLN A 196 0.20 0.60 17.12
CA GLN A 196 -0.85 1.59 17.33
C GLN A 196 -2.19 1.12 16.76
N GLY A 197 -3.26 1.61 17.37
CA GLY A 197 -4.64 1.34 16.96
C GLY A 197 -5.08 -0.13 17.06
N PRO A 198 -6.30 -0.43 16.60
CA PRO A 198 -6.85 -1.78 16.64
C PRO A 198 -6.27 -2.65 15.50
N ALA A 199 -5.72 -3.82 15.85
CA ALA A 199 -5.19 -4.78 14.87
C ALA A 199 -6.26 -5.52 14.06
N ALA A 200 -7.47 -5.67 14.62
CA ALA A 200 -8.63 -6.25 13.95
C ALA A 200 -9.91 -5.57 14.44
N GLY A 201 -10.81 -5.23 13.53
CA GLY A 201 -12.09 -4.61 13.87
C GLY A 201 -13.19 -5.62 14.21
N GLU A 202 -14.36 -5.08 14.58
CA GLU A 202 -15.51 -5.88 15.04
C GLU A 202 -16.01 -6.87 13.98
N ALA A 203 -16.05 -6.45 12.70
CA ALA A 203 -16.60 -7.22 11.60
C ALA A 203 -15.81 -8.51 11.34
N SER A 204 -14.46 -8.41 11.35
CA SER A 204 -13.57 -9.56 11.15
C SER A 204 -13.71 -10.61 12.25
N LEU A 205 -14.07 -10.19 13.47
CA LEU A 205 -14.20 -11.07 14.64
C LEU A 205 -15.63 -11.59 14.85
N LEU A 206 -16.62 -11.10 14.09
CA LEU A 206 -18.03 -11.45 14.30
C LEU A 206 -18.28 -12.95 14.15
N GLY A 207 -17.75 -13.57 13.10
CA GLY A 207 -17.89 -15.01 12.87
C GLY A 207 -17.32 -15.85 14.02
N LEU A 208 -16.17 -15.44 14.57
CA LEU A 208 -15.54 -16.12 15.71
C LEU A 208 -16.38 -15.98 16.99
N ARG A 209 -16.96 -14.80 17.26
CA ARG A 209 -17.84 -14.59 18.41
C ARG A 209 -19.07 -15.47 18.32
N LEU A 210 -19.77 -15.45 17.17
CA LEU A 210 -20.95 -16.28 16.94
C LEU A 210 -20.64 -17.77 17.07
N ALA A 211 -19.50 -18.23 16.54
CA ALA A 211 -19.08 -19.62 16.69
C ALA A 211 -18.90 -20.01 18.17
N ARG A 212 -18.25 -19.16 18.98
CA ARG A 212 -18.07 -19.42 20.41
C ARG A 212 -19.39 -19.40 21.19
N GLU A 213 -20.25 -18.43 20.92
CA GLU A 213 -21.58 -18.32 21.54
C GLU A 213 -22.45 -19.56 21.26
N ASN A 214 -22.37 -20.09 20.04
CA ASN A 214 -23.14 -21.26 19.63
C ASN A 214 -22.40 -22.59 19.86
N GLN A 215 -21.20 -22.56 20.46
CA GLN A 215 -20.33 -23.73 20.65
C GLN A 215 -20.07 -24.50 19.34
N TRP A 216 -20.00 -23.78 18.21
CA TRP A 216 -19.66 -24.37 16.93
C TRP A 216 -18.19 -24.75 16.90
N THR A 217 -17.93 -26.00 16.52
CA THR A 217 -16.59 -26.51 16.27
C THR A 217 -16.48 -26.96 14.82
N ALA A 218 -15.28 -26.86 14.23
CA ALA A 218 -15.03 -27.49 12.96
C ALA A 218 -15.31 -29.01 13.08
N PRO A 219 -15.87 -29.66 12.05
CA PRO A 219 -15.98 -31.11 12.03
C PRO A 219 -14.58 -31.75 12.19
N GLU A 220 -14.51 -32.89 12.86
CA GLU A 220 -13.26 -33.66 12.89
C GLU A 220 -12.92 -34.13 11.48
N VAL A 221 -11.74 -33.74 10.99
CA VAL A 221 -11.23 -34.25 9.71
C VAL A 221 -10.69 -35.66 9.96
N THR A 222 -11.45 -36.67 9.55
CA THR A 222 -10.99 -38.05 9.57
C THR A 222 -10.10 -38.33 8.34
N PRO A 223 -9.11 -39.24 8.45
CA PRO A 223 -8.23 -39.59 7.33
C PRO A 223 -8.98 -40.04 6.06
N ASP A 224 -10.14 -40.69 6.21
CA ASP A 224 -10.97 -41.14 5.08
C ASP A 224 -11.60 -39.96 4.32
N ALA A 225 -11.93 -38.85 4.99
CA ALA A 225 -12.50 -37.65 4.37
C ALA A 225 -11.55 -36.92 3.41
N LEU A 226 -10.24 -37.16 3.53
CA LEU A 226 -9.21 -36.61 2.63
C LEU A 226 -9.10 -37.40 1.31
N THR A 227 -9.54 -38.67 1.30
CA THR A 227 -9.42 -39.55 0.12
C THR A 227 -10.57 -39.39 -0.88
N ASP A 228 -11.72 -38.89 -0.45
CA ASP A 228 -12.89 -38.67 -1.33
C ASP A 228 -12.80 -37.36 -2.12
N GLN A 229 -12.11 -36.34 -1.61
CA GLN A 229 -11.89 -35.09 -2.35
C GLN A 229 -10.84 -35.20 -3.48
N GLN A 230 -10.05 -36.29 -3.52
CA GLN A 230 -9.11 -36.57 -4.60
C GLN A 230 -9.70 -37.40 -5.75
N LYS A 231 -10.98 -37.80 -5.67
CA LYS A 231 -11.66 -38.61 -6.70
C LYS A 231 -12.69 -37.86 -7.54
N GLY A 232 -12.86 -36.55 -7.33
CA GLY A 232 -13.67 -35.69 -8.18
C GLY A 232 -12.82 -35.03 -9.27
N GLU A 233 -12.62 -35.75 -10.38
CA GLU A 233 -12.25 -35.16 -11.68
C GLU A 233 -13.34 -34.22 -12.22
#